data_AF-A0A0E3NWR2-F1
#
_entry.id   AF-A0A0E3NWR2-F1
#
_cell.length_a   1.000
_cell.length_b   1.000
_cell.length_c   1.000
_cell.angle_alpha   90.00
_cell.angle_beta   90.00
_cell.angle_gamma   90.00
#
_symmetry.space_group_name_H-M   'P 1'
#
loop_
_entity.id
_entity.type
_entity.pdbx_description
1 polymer ?
#
loop_
_entity_poly.entity_id
_entity_poly.type
_entity_poly.pdbx_seq_one_letter_code
_entity_poly.pdbx_strand_id
1 'polypeptide(L)'
;MKSNGLLSILTFSEKRKDLLFLIQESPRTLSDIKEYFDVRSPEILPRLKEMENANLIFRQEGMYWLTPLGKVSAMYFRPFLDTLAAIEANENFWKEHDLTGVPETLLNRIQELKECRVVRDEHENIYDSHKTFIENVQSSTRLMGFASIFLPHYPQMFLDVARKGIPISIIVTPNVFFKLKSEYNTEIEEYLEYKNTSF
;
A
#
# COMPACT_ATOMS: atom_id res chain seq x y z
N MET A 1 6.06 -28.51 5.92
CA MET A 1 5.97 -28.65 7.40
C MET A 1 4.54 -28.39 7.83
N LYS A 2 3.84 -29.35 8.47
CA LYS A 2 2.60 -29.01 9.18
C LYS A 2 3.02 -28.22 10.42
N SER A 3 2.82 -26.90 10.42
CA SER A 3 2.96 -26.15 11.66
C SER A 3 1.84 -26.62 12.59
N ASN A 4 2.18 -27.04 13.81
CA ASN A 4 1.22 -27.22 14.88
C ASN A 4 1.26 -25.95 15.73
N GLY A 5 0.10 -25.41 16.13
CA GLY A 5 0.01 -24.21 16.98
C GLY A 5 -0.56 -22.98 16.28
N LEU A 6 -0.33 -21.79 16.86
CA LEU A 6 -1.02 -20.56 16.48
C LEU A 6 -0.87 -20.19 14.99
N LEU A 7 0.33 -20.37 14.42
CA LEU A 7 0.56 -20.11 13.00
C LEU A 7 -0.40 -20.91 12.11
N SER A 8 -0.64 -22.18 12.44
CA SER A 8 -1.51 -23.07 11.68
C SER A 8 -2.97 -22.65 11.75
N ILE A 9 -3.38 -22.10 12.89
CA ILE A 9 -4.73 -21.57 13.12
C ILE A 9 -4.96 -20.33 12.26
N LEU A 10 -3.96 -19.46 12.20
CA LEU A 10 -3.99 -18.20 11.46
C LEU A 10 -3.86 -18.39 9.93
N THR A 11 -3.03 -19.32 9.45
CA THR A 11 -2.68 -19.40 8.02
C THR A 11 -3.43 -20.47 7.22
N PHE A 12 -3.87 -21.58 7.83
CA PHE A 12 -4.45 -22.70 7.06
C PHE A 12 -5.96 -22.62 6.85
N SER A 13 -6.62 -21.52 7.25
CA SER A 13 -8.05 -21.33 6.98
C SER A 13 -8.34 -19.87 6.71
N GLU A 14 -8.75 -19.58 5.47
CA GLU A 14 -9.20 -18.24 5.06
C GLU A 14 -10.32 -17.74 5.97
N LYS A 15 -11.32 -18.58 6.27
CA LYS A 15 -12.43 -18.20 7.17
C LYS A 15 -11.96 -17.80 8.57
N ARG A 16 -10.95 -18.46 9.16
CA ARG A 16 -10.44 -18.06 10.50
C ARG A 16 -9.63 -16.77 10.45
N LYS A 17 -8.83 -16.59 9.40
CA LYS A 17 -8.11 -15.34 9.12
C LYS A 17 -9.11 -14.18 9.00
N ASP A 18 -10.13 -14.34 8.16
CA ASP A 18 -11.14 -13.32 7.93
C ASP A 18 -11.99 -13.07 9.18
N LEU A 19 -12.32 -14.11 9.97
CA LEU A 19 -12.99 -13.97 11.26
C LEU A 19 -12.18 -13.12 12.24
N LEU A 20 -10.87 -13.37 12.34
CA LEU A 20 -9.99 -12.63 13.23
C LEU A 20 -10.01 -11.13 12.88
N PHE A 21 -9.93 -10.84 11.59
CA PHE A 21 -9.94 -9.48 11.04
C PHE A 21 -11.30 -8.80 11.17
N LEU A 22 -12.39 -9.51 10.92
CA LEU A 22 -13.75 -9.02 11.11
C LEU A 22 -14.02 -8.64 12.56
N ILE A 23 -13.61 -9.48 13.51
CA ILE A 23 -13.78 -9.23 14.96
C ILE A 23 -12.80 -8.16 15.47
N GLN A 24 -11.66 -7.97 14.80
CA GLN A 24 -10.72 -6.89 15.10
C GLN A 24 -11.34 -5.51 14.87
N GLU A 25 -12.14 -5.37 13.81
CA GLU A 25 -12.82 -4.11 13.47
C GLU A 25 -13.90 -3.76 14.49
N SER A 26 -14.69 -4.74 14.90
CA SER A 26 -15.64 -4.61 16.01
C SER A 26 -16.17 -5.98 16.43
N PRO A 27 -16.68 -6.12 17.67
CA PRO A 27 -17.33 -7.35 18.11
C PRO A 27 -18.49 -7.73 17.18
N ARG A 28 -18.76 -9.03 17.04
CA ARG A 28 -19.77 -9.56 16.11
C ARG A 28 -20.70 -10.56 16.76
N THR A 29 -21.98 -10.56 16.40
CA THR A 29 -22.89 -11.67 16.70
C THR A 29 -22.59 -12.87 15.79
N LEU A 30 -23.14 -14.05 16.14
CA LEU A 30 -23.15 -15.19 15.21
C LEU A 30 -23.91 -14.89 13.91
N SER A 31 -24.95 -14.05 13.97
CA SER A 31 -25.73 -13.67 12.79
C SER A 31 -24.89 -12.81 11.85
N ASP A 32 -24.20 -11.79 12.36
CA ASP A 32 -23.34 -10.89 11.57
C ASP A 32 -22.24 -11.71 10.87
N ILE A 33 -21.65 -12.66 11.58
CA ILE A 33 -20.61 -13.56 11.05
C ILE A 33 -21.18 -14.40 9.91
N LYS A 34 -22.35 -15.02 10.11
CA LYS A 34 -22.97 -15.85 9.07
C LYS A 34 -23.33 -15.05 7.82
N GLU A 35 -23.82 -13.82 8.01
CA GLU A 35 -24.17 -12.91 6.93
C GLU A 35 -22.91 -12.50 6.15
N TYR A 36 -21.83 -12.10 6.84
CA TYR A 36 -20.57 -11.73 6.22
C TYR A 36 -19.97 -12.84 5.35
N PHE A 37 -20.04 -14.10 5.81
CA PHE A 37 -19.47 -15.24 5.08
C PHE A 37 -20.47 -15.93 4.12
N ASP A 38 -21.73 -15.53 4.11
CA ASP A 38 -22.84 -16.22 3.43
C ASP A 38 -22.89 -17.73 3.77
N VAL A 39 -22.95 -18.06 5.07
CA VAL A 39 -22.90 -19.45 5.56
C VAL A 39 -23.95 -19.79 6.59
N ARG A 40 -24.17 -21.10 6.77
CA ARG A 40 -25.01 -21.64 7.85
C ARG A 40 -24.18 -21.94 9.11
N SER A 41 -24.86 -22.00 10.26
CA SER A 41 -24.22 -22.22 11.57
C SER A 41 -23.30 -23.46 11.63
N PRO A 42 -23.66 -24.64 11.08
CA PRO A 42 -22.79 -25.82 11.14
C PRO A 42 -21.43 -25.65 10.46
N GLU A 43 -21.32 -24.70 9.53
CA GLU A 43 -20.08 -24.45 8.80
C GLU A 43 -19.13 -23.54 9.58
N ILE A 44 -19.66 -22.55 10.29
CA ILE A 44 -18.84 -21.53 10.97
C ILE A 44 -18.57 -21.84 12.45
N LEU A 45 -19.50 -22.55 13.12
CA LEU A 45 -19.35 -22.90 14.54
C LEU A 45 -18.07 -23.70 14.85
N PRO A 46 -17.64 -24.68 14.04
CA PRO A 46 -16.37 -25.36 14.26
C PRO A 46 -15.18 -24.40 14.23
N ARG A 47 -15.17 -23.42 13.32
CA ARG A 47 -14.09 -22.43 13.19
C ARG A 47 -14.02 -21.50 14.40
N LEU A 48 -15.17 -21.03 14.88
CA LEU A 48 -15.27 -20.21 16.08
C LEU A 48 -14.75 -20.98 17.31
N LYS A 49 -15.17 -22.24 17.46
CA LYS A 49 -14.71 -23.10 18.55
C LYS A 49 -13.19 -23.35 18.50
N GLU A 50 -12.63 -23.56 17.30
CA GLU A 50 -11.17 -23.68 17.12
C GLU A 50 -10.43 -22.41 17.58
N MET A 51 -10.96 -21.22 17.25
CA MET A 51 -10.36 -19.93 17.65
C MET A 51 -10.52 -19.63 19.15
N GLU A 52 -11.64 -20.03 19.77
CA GLU A 52 -11.84 -19.97 21.23
C GLU A 52 -10.85 -20.89 21.95
N ASN A 53 -10.71 -22.14 21.49
CA ASN A 53 -9.75 -23.10 22.04
C ASN A 53 -8.29 -22.61 21.90
N ALA A 54 -8.01 -21.79 20.89
CA ALA A 54 -6.71 -21.15 20.67
C ALA A 54 -6.49 -19.89 21.51
N ASN A 55 -7.47 -19.49 22.32
CA ASN A 55 -7.47 -18.26 23.11
C ASN A 55 -7.30 -16.99 22.24
N LEU A 56 -7.83 -16.99 21.01
CA LEU A 56 -7.83 -15.82 20.12
C LEU A 56 -9.10 -15.00 20.25
N ILE A 57 -10.23 -15.68 20.48
CA ILE A 57 -11.53 -15.03 20.66
C ILE A 57 -12.21 -15.56 21.91
N PHE A 58 -13.16 -14.81 22.41
CA PHE A 58 -14.08 -15.23 23.46
C PHE A 58 -15.48 -14.73 23.17
N ARG A 59 -16.49 -15.38 23.76
CA ARG A 59 -17.89 -14.96 23.64
C ARG A 59 -18.40 -14.37 24.94
N GLN A 60 -19.00 -13.18 24.87
CA GLN A 60 -19.64 -12.49 25.99
C GLN A 60 -20.92 -11.82 25.49
N GLU A 61 -22.02 -12.02 26.22
CA GLU A 61 -23.33 -11.41 25.91
C GLU A 61 -23.80 -11.67 24.46
N GLY A 62 -23.54 -12.87 23.95
CA GLY A 62 -23.90 -13.26 22.59
C GLY A 62 -22.96 -12.78 21.48
N MET A 63 -22.00 -11.90 21.81
CA MET A 63 -21.02 -11.32 20.91
C MET A 63 -19.66 -12.03 21.00
N TYR A 64 -18.95 -12.12 19.89
CA TYR A 64 -17.56 -12.57 19.82
C TYR A 64 -16.60 -11.38 19.86
N TRP A 65 -15.55 -11.51 20.66
CA TRP A 65 -14.53 -10.50 20.92
C TRP A 65 -13.14 -11.10 20.74
N LEU A 66 -12.16 -10.27 20.36
CA LEU A 66 -10.75 -10.68 20.44
C LEU A 66 -10.26 -10.66 21.88
N THR A 67 -9.56 -11.72 22.28
CA THR A 67 -8.74 -11.71 23.51
C THR A 67 -7.53 -10.76 23.33
N PRO A 68 -6.78 -10.42 24.40
CA PRO A 68 -5.51 -9.71 24.25
C PRO A 68 -4.54 -10.40 23.28
N LEU A 69 -4.46 -11.74 23.32
CA LEU A 69 -3.63 -12.51 22.39
C LEU A 69 -4.16 -12.46 20.95
N GLY A 70 -5.48 -12.51 20.75
CA GLY A 70 -6.11 -12.31 19.44
C GLY A 70 -5.80 -10.96 18.85
N LYS A 71 -5.86 -9.89 19.66
CA LYS A 71 -5.53 -8.53 19.22
C LYS A 71 -4.08 -8.39 18.77
N VAL A 72 -3.14 -8.89 19.58
CA VAL A 72 -1.71 -8.90 19.22
C VAL A 72 -1.49 -9.73 17.96
N SER A 73 -2.12 -10.90 17.86
CA SER A 73 -2.02 -11.75 16.66
C SER A 73 -2.48 -11.01 15.40
N ALA A 74 -3.64 -10.37 15.43
CA ALA A 74 -4.18 -9.63 14.30
C ALA A 74 -3.30 -8.42 13.91
N MET A 75 -2.75 -7.72 14.91
CA MET A 75 -1.87 -6.56 14.74
C MET A 75 -0.62 -6.87 13.91
N TYR A 76 -0.01 -8.04 14.11
CA TYR A 76 1.19 -8.44 13.36
C TYR A 76 0.85 -9.27 12.12
N PHE A 77 -0.22 -10.05 12.16
CA PHE A 77 -0.56 -10.95 11.06
C PHE A 77 -1.11 -10.21 9.84
N ARG A 78 -1.91 -9.15 10.03
CA ARG A 78 -2.43 -8.36 8.90
C ARG A 78 -1.31 -7.67 8.09
N PRO A 79 -0.38 -6.91 8.70
CA PRO A 79 0.73 -6.32 7.96
C PRO A 79 1.58 -7.37 7.23
N PHE A 80 1.83 -8.53 7.85
CA PHE A 80 2.56 -9.61 7.21
C PHE A 80 1.86 -10.12 5.94
N LEU A 81 0.55 -10.34 5.98
CA LEU A 81 -0.20 -10.75 4.79
C LEU A 81 -0.22 -9.66 3.71
N ASP A 82 -0.36 -8.39 4.11
CA ASP A 82 -0.30 -7.26 3.19
C ASP A 82 1.09 -7.14 2.54
N THR A 83 2.17 -7.47 3.26
CA THR A 83 3.53 -7.58 2.69
C THR A 83 3.61 -8.68 1.63
N LEU A 84 3.07 -9.87 1.91
CA LEU A 84 3.06 -10.96 0.93
C LEU A 84 2.26 -10.58 -0.31
N ALA A 85 1.07 -9.99 -0.12
CA ALA A 85 0.25 -9.52 -1.23
C ALA A 85 0.97 -8.49 -2.11
N ALA A 86 1.69 -7.52 -1.52
CA ALA A 86 2.47 -6.54 -2.26
C ALA A 86 3.61 -7.16 -3.10
N ILE A 87 4.26 -8.20 -2.56
CA ILE A 87 5.32 -8.94 -3.25
C ILE A 87 4.73 -9.78 -4.39
N GLU A 88 3.64 -10.50 -4.14
CA GLU A 88 3.01 -11.40 -5.11
C GLU A 88 2.33 -10.63 -6.26
N ALA A 89 1.68 -9.51 -5.97
CA ALA A 89 0.96 -8.70 -6.98
C ALA A 89 1.89 -8.18 -8.09
N ASN A 90 3.18 -7.96 -7.80
CA ASN A 90 4.15 -7.40 -8.72
C ASN A 90 5.45 -8.22 -8.77
N GLU A 91 5.35 -9.55 -8.62
CA GLU A 91 6.50 -10.45 -8.43
C GLU A 91 7.61 -10.26 -9.48
N ASN A 92 7.25 -10.20 -10.76
CA ASN A 92 8.24 -10.01 -11.85
C ASN A 92 8.97 -8.68 -11.73
N PHE A 93 8.27 -7.61 -11.35
CA PHE A 93 8.89 -6.30 -11.13
C PHE A 93 9.92 -6.37 -10.01
N TRP A 94 9.58 -6.96 -8.87
CA TRP A 94 10.47 -7.06 -7.72
C TRP A 94 11.70 -7.93 -7.98
N LYS A 95 11.58 -8.98 -8.80
CA LYS A 95 12.72 -9.82 -9.21
C LYS A 95 13.73 -9.08 -10.06
N GLU A 96 13.26 -8.16 -10.90
CA GLU A 96 14.08 -7.45 -11.89
C GLU A 96 14.63 -6.12 -11.35
N HIS A 97 13.98 -5.52 -10.34
CA HIS A 97 14.35 -4.21 -9.82
C HIS A 97 15.43 -4.27 -8.74
N ASP A 98 16.42 -3.38 -8.86
CA ASP A 98 17.41 -3.14 -7.82
C ASP A 98 16.80 -2.33 -6.67
N LEU A 99 16.77 -2.94 -5.48
CA LEU A 99 16.26 -2.33 -4.25
C LEU A 99 17.37 -1.77 -3.34
N THR A 100 18.64 -1.91 -3.72
CA THR A 100 19.78 -1.50 -2.87
C THR A 100 19.80 0.00 -2.57
N GLY A 101 19.24 0.82 -3.47
CA GLY A 101 19.09 2.26 -3.29
C GLY A 101 17.92 2.67 -2.41
N VAL A 102 17.04 1.74 -2.01
CA VAL A 102 15.85 2.03 -1.19
C VAL A 102 16.21 1.91 0.30
N PRO A 103 16.01 2.98 1.11
CA PRO A 103 16.24 2.92 2.54
C PRO A 103 15.47 1.78 3.24
N GLU A 104 16.11 1.12 4.21
CA GLU A 104 15.52 0.01 4.98
C GLU A 104 14.18 0.40 5.63
N THR A 105 14.07 1.65 6.10
CA THR A 105 12.84 2.18 6.70
C THR A 105 11.66 2.23 5.72
N LEU A 106 11.92 2.38 4.43
CA LEU A 106 10.90 2.31 3.37
C LEU A 106 10.63 0.86 2.96
N LEU A 107 11.66 0.01 2.91
CA LEU A 107 11.49 -1.42 2.64
C LEU A 107 10.61 -2.10 3.70
N ASN A 108 10.74 -1.71 4.97
CA ASN A 108 9.88 -2.16 6.07
C ASN A 108 8.41 -1.69 5.95
N ARG A 109 8.08 -0.90 4.93
CA ARG A 109 6.75 -0.39 4.62
C ARG A 109 6.23 -0.89 3.26
N ILE A 110 6.85 -1.92 2.68
CA ILE A 110 6.48 -2.45 1.36
C ILE A 110 5.00 -2.86 1.25
N GLN A 111 4.36 -3.25 2.35
CA GLN A 111 2.93 -3.56 2.40
C GLN A 111 2.03 -2.39 1.97
N GLU A 112 2.50 -1.15 2.06
CA GLU A 112 1.77 0.03 1.59
C GLU A 112 1.63 0.05 0.06
N LEU A 113 2.42 -0.76 -0.65
CA LEU A 113 2.37 -0.92 -2.10
C LEU A 113 1.46 -2.08 -2.54
N LYS A 114 0.67 -2.69 -1.65
CA LYS A 114 -0.16 -3.85 -1.99
C LYS A 114 -1.19 -3.60 -3.11
N GLU A 115 -1.69 -2.37 -3.20
CA GLU A 115 -2.64 -1.94 -4.25
C GLU A 115 -1.92 -1.19 -5.39
N CYS A 116 -0.59 -1.27 -5.48
CA CYS A 116 0.14 -0.59 -6.53
C CYS A 116 0.05 -1.37 -7.85
N ARG A 117 0.02 -0.62 -8.96
CA ARG A 117 0.06 -1.18 -10.31
C ARG A 117 1.40 -0.86 -10.95
N VAL A 118 1.95 -1.83 -11.67
CA VAL A 118 3.09 -1.61 -12.55
C VAL A 118 2.58 -1.21 -13.94
N VAL A 119 3.01 -0.04 -14.41
CA VAL A 119 2.75 0.44 -15.77
C VAL A 119 4.04 0.29 -16.57
N ARG A 120 3.97 -0.37 -17.73
CA ARG A 120 5.11 -0.62 -18.61
C ARG A 120 4.69 -0.28 -20.04
N ASP A 121 5.65 0.19 -20.83
CA ASP A 121 5.45 0.35 -22.26
C ASP A 121 5.45 -1.03 -22.94
N GLU A 122 4.45 -1.28 -23.78
CA GLU A 122 4.45 -2.45 -24.66
C GLU A 122 5.14 -2.11 -25.99
N HIS A 123 5.64 -3.11 -26.71
CA HIS A 123 6.38 -2.90 -27.97
C HIS A 123 5.60 -2.08 -29.00
N GLU A 124 4.27 -2.19 -28.97
CA GLU A 124 3.36 -1.50 -29.88
C GLU A 124 3.04 -0.07 -29.44
N ASN A 125 3.18 0.24 -28.15
CA ASN A 125 2.86 1.54 -27.56
C ASN A 125 3.98 2.01 -26.60
N ILE A 126 5.05 2.55 -27.18
CA ILE A 126 6.27 2.97 -26.45
C ILE A 126 6.10 4.23 -25.55
N TYR A 127 4.89 4.77 -25.44
CA TYR A 127 4.60 6.00 -24.68
C TYR A 127 3.49 5.83 -23.64
N ASP A 128 2.99 4.62 -23.42
CA ASP A 128 1.85 4.37 -22.52
C ASP A 128 2.19 4.69 -21.06
N SER A 129 3.40 4.37 -20.63
CA SER A 129 3.91 4.69 -19.30
C SER A 129 3.97 6.19 -19.07
N HIS A 130 4.44 6.93 -20.08
CA HIS A 130 4.53 8.38 -20.06
C HIS A 130 3.15 9.02 -20.04
N LYS A 131 2.24 8.58 -20.91
CA LYS A 131 0.86 9.07 -20.96
C LYS A 131 0.15 8.87 -19.61
N THR A 132 0.24 7.67 -19.05
CA THR A 132 -0.35 7.35 -17.74
C THR A 132 0.23 8.25 -16.64
N PHE A 133 1.54 8.50 -16.66
CA PHE A 133 2.17 9.42 -15.74
C PHE A 133 1.59 10.85 -15.85
N ILE A 134 1.47 11.39 -17.06
CA ILE A 134 0.89 12.73 -17.29
C ILE A 134 -0.56 12.80 -16.78
N GLU A 135 -1.39 11.80 -17.07
CA GLU A 135 -2.79 11.73 -16.60
C GLU A 135 -2.88 11.70 -15.07
N ASN A 136 -1.99 10.95 -14.41
CA ASN A 136 -1.89 10.93 -12.95
C ASN A 136 -1.47 12.29 -12.38
N VAL A 137 -0.48 12.96 -12.98
CA VAL A 137 -0.05 14.31 -12.56
C VAL A 137 -1.20 15.30 -12.65
N GLN A 138 -2.00 15.25 -13.73
CA GLN A 138 -3.11 16.18 -13.96
C GLN A 138 -4.28 15.99 -12.99
N SER A 139 -4.53 14.76 -12.53
CA SER A 139 -5.62 14.42 -11.62
C SER A 139 -5.22 14.43 -10.14
N SER A 140 -3.93 14.59 -9.84
CA SER A 140 -3.40 14.55 -8.48
C SER A 140 -3.81 15.78 -7.65
N THR A 141 -4.21 15.55 -6.40
CA THR A 141 -4.47 16.61 -5.41
C THR A 141 -3.22 17.00 -4.62
N ARG A 142 -2.16 16.19 -4.72
CA ARG A 142 -0.83 16.42 -4.14
C ARG A 142 0.20 15.61 -4.93
N LEU A 143 1.37 16.18 -5.16
CA LEU A 143 2.45 15.55 -5.90
C LEU A 143 3.72 15.48 -5.04
N MET A 144 4.36 14.31 -5.01
CA MET A 144 5.70 14.14 -4.48
C MET A 144 6.51 13.34 -5.50
N GLY A 145 7.69 13.84 -5.87
CA GLY A 145 8.49 13.25 -6.92
C GLY A 145 9.97 13.22 -6.61
N PHE A 146 10.65 12.25 -7.19
CA PHE A 146 12.11 12.18 -7.29
C PHE A 146 12.48 12.05 -8.77
N ALA A 147 13.39 12.89 -9.25
CA ALA A 147 13.86 12.84 -10.64
C ALA A 147 15.39 12.72 -10.72
N SER A 148 15.86 11.59 -11.25
CA SER A 148 17.26 11.35 -11.60
C SER A 148 17.55 11.57 -13.09
N ILE A 149 16.50 11.71 -13.91
CA ILE A 149 16.56 11.93 -15.36
C ILE A 149 15.86 13.24 -15.67
N PHE A 150 16.47 14.04 -16.54
CA PHE A 150 15.91 15.30 -17.01
C PHE A 150 15.12 15.10 -18.31
N LEU A 151 13.90 15.65 -18.36
CA LEU A 151 13.07 15.73 -19.56
C LEU A 151 12.66 17.19 -19.81
N PRO A 152 12.89 17.75 -21.02
CA PRO A 152 12.69 19.18 -21.31
C PRO A 152 11.30 19.75 -20.99
N HIS A 153 10.25 18.93 -21.05
CA HIS A 153 8.87 19.38 -20.80
C HIS A 153 8.47 19.33 -19.32
N TYR A 154 9.26 18.69 -18.45
CA TYR A 154 8.94 18.56 -17.02
C TYR A 154 8.98 19.87 -16.23
N PRO A 155 9.95 20.79 -16.42
CA PRO A 155 9.98 22.05 -15.69
C PRO A 155 8.68 22.83 -15.83
N GLN A 156 8.23 23.05 -17.07
CA GLN A 156 6.98 23.76 -17.33
C GLN A 156 5.76 23.01 -16.78
N MET A 157 5.71 21.68 -16.94
CA MET A 157 4.60 20.87 -16.43
C MET A 157 4.45 20.99 -14.91
N PHE A 158 5.55 20.90 -14.14
CA PHE A 158 5.50 21.01 -12.69
C PHE A 158 5.25 22.44 -12.21
N LEU A 159 5.73 23.45 -12.94
CA LEU A 159 5.38 24.83 -12.70
C LEU A 159 3.87 25.08 -12.89
N ASP A 160 3.26 24.48 -13.90
CA ASP A 160 1.81 24.58 -14.11
C ASP A 160 1.00 23.90 -13.00
N VAL A 161 1.53 22.84 -12.37
CA VAL A 161 0.95 22.25 -11.15
C VAL A 161 1.07 23.23 -9.97
N ALA A 162 2.22 23.88 -9.80
CA ALA A 162 2.43 24.87 -8.74
C ALA A 162 1.47 26.07 -8.89
N ARG A 163 1.30 26.61 -10.11
CA ARG A 163 0.36 27.69 -10.47
C ARG A 163 -1.09 27.38 -10.11
N LYS A 164 -1.49 26.11 -10.17
CA LYS A 164 -2.83 25.65 -9.77
C LYS A 164 -3.02 25.57 -8.24
N GLY A 165 -1.99 25.86 -7.45
CA GLY A 165 -2.02 25.77 -5.99
C GLY A 165 -1.98 24.33 -5.46
N ILE A 166 -1.65 23.34 -6.30
CA ILE A 166 -1.54 21.94 -5.89
C ILE A 166 -0.24 21.76 -5.10
N PRO A 167 -0.26 21.18 -3.88
CA PRO A 167 0.95 20.90 -3.12
C PRO A 167 1.88 19.98 -3.89
N ILE A 168 3.12 20.44 -4.13
CA ILE A 168 4.11 19.73 -4.93
C ILE A 168 5.49 19.76 -4.28
N SER A 169 6.11 18.59 -4.16
CA SER A 169 7.47 18.43 -3.63
C SER A 169 8.30 17.63 -4.62
N ILE A 170 9.42 18.16 -5.09
CA ILE A 170 10.28 17.46 -6.06
C ILE A 170 11.71 17.44 -5.54
N ILE A 171 12.31 16.26 -5.47
CA ILE A 171 13.74 16.10 -5.20
C ILE A 171 14.41 15.71 -6.51
N VAL A 172 15.57 16.29 -6.82
CA VAL A 172 16.33 15.94 -8.02
C VAL A 172 17.77 15.56 -7.68
N THR A 173 18.41 14.81 -8.56
CA THR A 173 19.86 14.56 -8.44
C THR A 173 20.66 15.84 -8.77
N PRO A 174 21.90 15.98 -8.25
CA PRO A 174 22.71 17.18 -8.50
C PRO A 174 22.87 17.53 -10.00
N ASN A 175 23.07 16.52 -10.86
CA ASN A 175 23.21 16.74 -12.30
C ASN A 175 21.94 17.30 -12.94
N VAL A 176 20.76 16.80 -12.53
CA VAL A 176 19.47 17.31 -12.98
C VAL A 176 19.27 18.74 -12.47
N PHE A 177 19.63 19.03 -11.22
CA PHE A 177 19.57 20.38 -10.66
C PHE A 177 20.41 21.38 -11.46
N PHE A 178 21.67 21.06 -11.75
CA PHE A 178 22.54 21.97 -12.50
C PHE A 178 22.01 22.24 -13.90
N LYS A 179 21.47 21.21 -14.58
CA LYS A 179 20.86 21.38 -15.90
C LYS A 179 19.60 22.24 -15.85
N LEU A 180 18.73 22.02 -14.87
CA LEU A 180 17.56 22.87 -14.62
C LEU A 180 18.01 24.32 -14.42
N LYS A 181 18.97 24.57 -13.53
CA LYS A 181 19.47 25.92 -13.23
C LYS A 181 20.12 26.61 -14.43
N SER A 182 20.77 25.86 -15.33
CA SER A 182 21.40 26.45 -16.52
C SER A 182 20.41 26.73 -17.66
N GLU A 183 19.42 25.86 -17.86
CA GLU A 183 18.55 25.90 -19.05
C GLU A 183 17.13 26.43 -18.75
N TYR A 184 16.67 26.34 -17.50
CA TYR A 184 15.29 26.63 -17.05
C TYR A 184 15.28 27.41 -15.73
N ASN A 185 16.21 28.36 -15.57
CA ASN A 185 16.34 29.12 -14.32
C ASN A 185 15.06 29.91 -13.99
N THR A 186 14.41 30.48 -15.01
CA THR A 186 13.19 31.27 -14.86
C THR A 186 12.04 30.43 -14.29
N GLU A 187 11.88 29.20 -14.77
CA GLU A 187 10.85 28.28 -14.29
C GLU A 187 11.11 27.84 -12.85
N ILE A 188 12.37 27.62 -12.47
CA ILE A 188 12.74 27.28 -11.09
C ILE A 188 12.49 28.47 -10.16
N GLU A 189 12.93 29.66 -10.54
CA GLU A 189 12.74 30.87 -9.73
C GLU A 189 11.24 31.10 -9.48
N GLU A 190 10.41 31.02 -10.52
CA GLU A 190 8.96 31.14 -10.36
C GLU A 190 8.39 30.00 -9.50
N TYR A 191 8.82 28.75 -9.71
CA TYR A 191 8.37 27.61 -8.92
C TYR A 191 8.62 27.81 -7.41
N LEU A 192 9.77 28.40 -7.04
CA LEU A 192 10.15 28.66 -5.65
C LEU A 192 9.38 29.83 -5.00
N GLU A 193 8.69 30.67 -5.78
CA GLU A 193 7.86 31.76 -5.24
C GLU A 193 6.51 31.24 -4.67
N TYR A 194 6.07 30.07 -5.12
CA TYR A 194 4.81 29.47 -4.67
C TYR A 194 4.93 28.80 -3.29
N LYS A 195 4.06 29.17 -2.35
CA LYS A 195 4.06 28.61 -0.99
C LYS A 195 3.71 27.13 -0.91
N ASN A 196 3.09 26.58 -1.95
CA ASN A 196 2.68 25.18 -2.06
C ASN A 196 3.77 24.29 -2.69
N THR A 197 4.99 24.80 -2.88
CA THR A 197 6.09 24.06 -3.46
C THR A 197 7.16 23.71 -2.43
N SER A 198 7.87 22.61 -2.69
CA SER A 198 9.09 22.20 -2.00
C SER A 198 10.05 21.63 -3.03
N PHE A 199 11.34 21.95 -2.92
CA PHE A 199 12.39 21.54 -3.84
C PHE A 199 13.70 21.28 -3.08
#